data_AF-A0A5N5T7G5-F1
#
_entry.id   AF-A0A5N5T7G5-F1
#
_cell.length_a   1.000
_cell.length_b   1.000
_cell.length_c   1.000
_cell.angle_alpha   90.00
_cell.angle_beta   90.00
_cell.angle_gamma   90.00
#
_symmetry.space_group_name_H-M   'P 1'
#
loop_
_entity.id
_entity.type
_entity.pdbx_description
1 polymer ?
#
loop_
_entity_poly.entity_id
_entity_poly.type
_entity_poly.pdbx_seq_one_letter_code
_entity_poly.pdbx_strand_id
1 'polypeptide(L)'
;MSLSFALKCVGQFLRIVRKCELYKREYKDCKSIRERFHQYFTEGELSDCSQWKKDYDSCLIYRKTQDLNALKIIKSELDRKEKRLEGNIENDIWEKRTEYPPPNWTCDLLPSNLQNKKTLSYLAEMKKTSGDEITKPKSTYSICTIS
;
A
#
# COMPACT_ATOMS: atom_id res chain seq x y z
N MET A 1 18.10 -15.07 -18.34
CA MET A 1 17.22 -13.98 -17.87
C MET A 1 17.82 -12.66 -18.31
N SER A 2 17.14 -11.86 -19.13
CA SER A 2 17.73 -10.62 -19.66
C SER A 2 17.88 -9.56 -18.55
N LEU A 3 18.94 -8.75 -18.60
CA LEU A 3 19.19 -7.66 -17.64
C LEU A 3 17.99 -6.70 -17.51
N SER A 4 17.25 -6.47 -18.60
CA SER A 4 16.04 -5.64 -18.61
C SER A 4 14.88 -6.24 -17.79
N PHE A 5 14.79 -7.57 -17.68
CA PHE A 5 13.77 -8.23 -16.88
C PHE A 5 14.09 -8.10 -15.38
N ALA A 6 15.36 -8.25 -15.00
CA ALA A 6 15.82 -8.07 -13.62
C ALA A 6 15.57 -6.63 -13.12
N LEU A 7 15.88 -5.61 -13.93
CA LEU A 7 15.63 -4.20 -13.58
C LEU A 7 14.14 -3.89 -13.40
N LYS A 8 13.25 -4.47 -14.23
CA LYS A 8 11.80 -4.31 -14.09
C LYS A 8 11.25 -4.97 -12.82
N CYS A 9 11.73 -6.16 -12.48
CA CYS A 9 11.37 -6.84 -11.23
C CYS A 9 11.82 -6.03 -10.01
N VAL A 10 13.05 -5.51 -10.00
CA VAL A 10 13.56 -4.66 -8.91
C VAL A 10 12.71 -3.40 -8.73
N GLY A 11 12.27 -2.77 -9.83
CA GLY A 11 11.36 -1.62 -9.80
C GLY A 11 9.98 -1.93 -9.17
N GLN A 12 9.42 -3.12 -9.41
CA GLN A 12 8.16 -3.56 -8.79
C GLN A 12 8.31 -3.71 -7.27
N PHE A 13 9.39 -4.34 -6.80
CA PHE A 13 9.61 -4.59 -5.37
C PHE A 13 9.93 -3.31 -4.60
N LEU A 14 10.59 -2.34 -5.22
CA LEU A 14 10.87 -1.04 -4.61
C LEU A 14 9.61 -0.23 -4.30
N ARG A 15 8.52 -0.42 -5.06
CA ARG A 15 7.24 0.26 -4.78
C ARG A 15 6.56 -0.23 -3.50
N ILE A 16 6.93 -1.41 -3.01
CA ILE A 16 6.40 -1.97 -1.77
C ILE A 16 7.06 -1.30 -0.55
N VAL A 17 8.29 -0.82 -0.71
CA VAL A 17 9.06 -0.22 0.39
C VAL A 17 8.52 1.17 0.72
N ARG A 18 8.11 1.37 1.97
CA ARG A 18 7.66 2.65 2.52
C ARG A 18 8.81 3.65 2.67
N LYS A 19 8.49 4.95 2.74
CA LYS A 19 9.47 6.01 3.06
C LYS A 19 10.15 5.73 4.40
N CYS A 20 11.46 5.99 4.49
CA CYS A 20 12.22 5.65 5.70
C CYS A 20 11.69 6.35 6.98
N GLU A 21 11.11 7.54 6.85
CA GLU A 21 10.54 8.30 7.97
C GLU A 21 9.36 7.57 8.62
N LEU A 22 8.63 6.74 7.84
CA LEU A 22 7.53 5.94 8.37
C LEU A 22 8.07 4.85 9.31
N TYR A 23 9.12 4.10 8.94
CA TYR A 23 9.71 3.10 9.84
C TYR A 23 10.19 3.70 11.16
N LYS A 24 10.75 4.92 11.13
CA LYS A 24 11.14 5.64 12.33
C LYS A 24 9.95 5.97 13.22
N ARG A 25 8.83 6.38 12.62
CA ARG A 25 7.58 6.67 13.34
C ARG A 25 7.03 5.40 13.97
N GLU A 26 6.89 4.33 13.20
CA GLU A 26 6.42 3.02 13.68
C GLU A 26 7.27 2.49 14.84
N TYR A 27 8.59 2.65 14.77
CA TYR A 27 9.48 2.27 15.87
C TYR A 27 9.25 3.10 17.14
N LYS A 28 8.99 4.40 17.00
CA LYS A 28 8.67 5.28 18.13
C LYS A 28 7.31 4.91 18.73
N ASP A 29 6.32 4.69 17.88
CA ASP A 29 4.96 4.34 18.29
C ASP A 29 4.98 2.97 18.99
N CYS A 30 5.67 1.97 18.45
CA CYS A 30 5.85 0.65 19.10
C CYS A 30 6.44 0.74 20.51
N LYS A 31 7.29 1.75 20.78
CA LYS A 31 7.91 1.98 22.10
C LYS A 31 7.14 2.93 23.01
N SER A 32 6.13 3.62 22.49
CA SER A 32 5.33 4.57 23.25
C SER A 32 4.49 3.83 24.31
N ILE A 33 4.34 4.44 25.48
CA ILE A 33 3.62 3.86 26.61
C ILE A 33 2.16 3.56 26.25
N ARG A 34 1.52 4.45 25.47
CA ARG A 34 0.13 4.30 25.05
C ARG A 34 -0.05 3.05 24.18
N GLU A 35 0.81 2.87 23.20
CA GLU A 35 0.79 1.74 22.29
C GLU A 35 1.20 0.44 22.99
N ARG A 36 2.17 0.49 23.91
CA ARG A 36 2.53 -0.66 24.75
C ARG A 36 1.35 -1.13 25.62
N PHE A 37 0.61 -0.19 26.20
CA PHE A 37 -0.61 -0.50 26.93
C PHE A 37 -1.67 -1.14 26.02
N HIS A 38 -1.88 -0.58 24.82
CA HIS A 38 -2.81 -1.14 23.85
C HIS A 38 -2.42 -2.56 23.43
N GLN A 39 -1.15 -2.80 23.09
CA GLN A 39 -0.63 -4.13 22.74
C GLN A 39 -0.89 -5.13 23.87
N TYR A 40 -0.54 -4.77 25.10
CA TYR A 40 -0.79 -5.63 26.26
C TYR A 40 -2.28 -5.95 26.44
N PHE A 41 -3.17 -4.98 26.19
CA PHE A 41 -4.61 -5.19 26.31
C PHE A 41 -5.18 -6.07 25.20
N THR A 42 -4.67 -5.98 23.97
CA THR A 42 -5.19 -6.74 22.81
C THR A 42 -4.54 -8.10 22.62
N GLU A 43 -3.23 -8.20 22.83
CA GLU A 43 -2.43 -9.40 22.55
C GLU A 43 -2.05 -10.14 23.84
N GLY A 44 -2.11 -9.49 25.01
CA GLY A 44 -1.67 -10.06 26.29
C GLY A 44 -0.16 -10.03 26.52
N GLU A 45 0.62 -9.68 25.50
CA GLU A 45 2.08 -9.63 25.53
C GLU A 45 2.63 -8.39 24.81
N LEU A 46 3.91 -8.09 25.05
CA LEU A 46 4.59 -6.96 24.42
C LEU A 46 5.36 -7.45 23.19
N SER A 47 4.98 -6.95 22.02
CA SER A 47 5.64 -7.32 20.76
C SER A 47 7.07 -6.77 20.64
N ASP A 48 7.91 -7.44 19.85
CA ASP A 48 9.29 -7.02 19.62
C ASP A 48 9.38 -5.84 18.63
N CYS A 49 9.78 -4.67 19.13
CA CYS A 49 10.00 -3.47 18.31
C CYS A 49 11.34 -3.48 17.54
N SER A 50 12.21 -4.48 17.75
CA SER A 50 13.53 -4.52 17.13
C SER A 50 13.45 -4.58 15.60
N GLN A 51 12.42 -5.22 15.06
CA GLN A 51 12.21 -5.35 13.62
C GLN A 51 12.05 -3.99 12.95
N TRP A 52 11.27 -3.08 13.54
CA TRP A 52 11.07 -1.72 13.02
C TRP A 52 12.37 -0.91 12.98
N LYS A 53 13.25 -1.12 13.97
CA LYS A 53 14.57 -0.48 13.99
C LYS A 53 15.47 -1.01 12.86
N LYS A 54 15.53 -2.34 12.69
CA LYS A 54 16.30 -2.99 11.62
C LYS A 54 15.83 -2.54 10.24
N ASP A 55 14.52 -2.42 10.04
CA ASP A 55 13.94 -1.95 8.78
C ASP A 55 14.29 -0.47 8.53
N TYR A 56 14.24 0.37 9.57
CA TYR A 56 14.66 1.77 9.45
C TYR A 56 16.14 1.90 9.06
N ASP A 57 17.02 1.18 9.75
CA ASP A 57 18.47 1.22 9.52
C ASP A 57 18.81 0.71 8.11
N SER A 58 18.18 -0.39 7.69
CA SER A 58 18.32 -0.94 6.34
C SER A 58 17.84 0.06 5.27
N CYS A 59 16.79 0.84 5.56
CA CYS A 59 16.20 1.78 4.61
C CYS A 59 17.14 2.96 4.41
N LEU A 60 17.75 3.43 5.50
CA LEU A 60 18.76 4.47 5.46
C LEU A 60 20.02 4.04 4.70
N ILE A 61 20.47 2.79 4.88
CA ILE A 61 21.60 2.25 4.12
C ILE A 61 21.26 2.25 2.63
N TYR A 62 20.11 1.68 2.25
CA TYR A 62 19.66 1.67 0.86
C TYR A 62 19.55 3.08 0.27
N ARG A 63 19.02 4.04 1.03
CA ARG A 63 18.91 5.44 0.58
C ARG A 63 20.28 6.09 0.32
N LYS A 64 21.32 5.68 1.05
CA LYS A 64 22.67 6.25 0.92
C LYS A 64 23.49 5.55 -0.16
N THR A 65 23.46 4.22 -0.19
CA THR A 65 24.37 3.42 -1.02
C THR A 65 23.71 2.85 -2.27
N GLN A 66 22.37 2.84 -2.33
CA GLN A 66 21.58 2.14 -3.36
C GLN A 66 21.87 0.64 -3.46
N ASP A 67 22.49 0.05 -2.42
CA ASP A 67 22.85 -1.36 -2.42
C ASP A 67 21.62 -2.26 -2.32
N LEU A 68 21.47 -3.18 -3.27
CA LEU A 68 20.38 -4.16 -3.25
C LEU A 68 20.41 -5.07 -2.02
N ASN A 69 21.59 -5.28 -1.41
CA ASN A 69 21.74 -6.04 -0.18
C ASN A 69 21.03 -5.39 1.03
N ALA A 70 20.79 -4.08 0.98
CA ALA A 70 20.05 -3.35 2.00
C ALA A 70 18.52 -3.53 1.88
N LEU A 71 18.02 -4.13 0.79
CA LEU A 71 16.60 -4.39 0.57
C LEU A 71 16.04 -5.59 1.35
N LYS A 72 16.68 -5.98 2.47
CA LYS A 72 16.14 -6.97 3.43
C LYS A 72 14.74 -6.60 3.94
N ILE A 73 14.39 -5.31 3.88
CA ILE A 73 13.07 -4.75 4.21
C ILE A 73 11.96 -5.31 3.32
N ILE A 74 12.25 -5.71 2.08
CA ILE A 74 11.23 -6.25 1.19
C ILE A 74 10.55 -7.46 1.84
N LYS A 75 11.34 -8.33 2.48
CA LYS A 75 10.81 -9.51 3.18
C LYS A 75 9.87 -9.08 4.31
N SER A 76 10.27 -8.13 5.16
CA SER A 76 9.41 -7.67 6.27
C SER A 76 8.13 -6.96 5.78
N GLU A 77 8.17 -6.27 4.64
CA GLU A 77 6.95 -5.71 4.03
C GLU A 77 6.02 -6.77 3.44
N LEU A 78 6.58 -7.83 2.84
CA LEU A 78 5.80 -8.96 2.35
C LEU A 78 5.11 -9.69 3.51
N ASP A 79 5.83 -9.99 4.60
CA ASP A 79 5.28 -10.61 5.79
C ASP A 79 4.14 -9.75 6.40
N ARG A 80 4.32 -8.43 6.45
CA ARG A 80 3.25 -7.49 6.90
C ARG A 80 2.03 -7.51 5.98
N LYS A 81 2.24 -7.60 4.67
CA LYS A 81 1.15 -7.68 3.70
C LYS A 81 0.36 -8.96 3.90
N GLU A 82 1.05 -10.08 4.08
CA GLU A 82 0.45 -11.40 4.31
C GLU A 82 -0.40 -11.40 5.59
N LYS A 83 0.15 -10.93 6.71
CA LYS A 83 -0.60 -10.81 7.98
C LYS A 83 -1.87 -9.95 7.87
N ARG A 84 -1.84 -8.87 7.08
CA ARG A 84 -3.06 -8.06 6.84
C ARG A 84 -4.10 -8.78 5.99
N LEU A 85 -3.67 -9.71 5.14
CA LEU A 85 -4.53 -10.47 4.24
C LEU A 85 -5.01 -11.78 4.85
N GLU A 86 -4.34 -12.30 5.87
CA GLU A 86 -4.66 -13.56 6.56
C GLU A 86 -6.15 -13.67 6.89
N GLY A 87 -6.71 -12.70 7.62
CA GLY A 87 -8.14 -12.69 7.94
C GLY A 87 -9.10 -12.52 6.75
N ASN A 88 -8.63 -12.04 5.59
CA ASN A 88 -9.41 -12.09 4.35
C ASN A 88 -9.30 -13.45 3.66
N ILE A 89 -8.14 -14.09 3.76
CA ILE A 89 -7.85 -15.34 3.09
C ILE A 89 -8.52 -16.51 3.79
N GLU A 90 -8.43 -16.54 5.12
CA GLU A 90 -8.95 -17.59 6.00
C GLU A 90 -10.46 -17.50 6.21
N ASN A 91 -11.09 -16.40 5.82
CA ASN A 91 -12.52 -16.24 5.95
C ASN A 91 -13.27 -17.20 5.02
N ASP A 92 -14.00 -18.13 5.61
CA ASP A 92 -14.85 -19.12 4.96
C ASP A 92 -16.34 -18.71 4.94
N ILE A 93 -16.73 -17.70 5.72
CA ILE A 93 -18.10 -17.21 5.84
C ILE A 93 -18.52 -16.44 4.59
N TRP A 94 -17.60 -15.67 3.99
CA TRP A 94 -17.89 -14.82 2.83
C TRP A 94 -17.15 -15.29 1.58
N GLU A 95 -17.90 -15.57 0.53
CA GLU A 95 -17.33 -15.85 -0.79
C GLU A 95 -16.65 -14.61 -1.37
N LYS A 96 -15.42 -14.78 -1.86
CA LYS A 96 -14.68 -13.70 -2.52
C LYS A 96 -15.27 -13.44 -3.90
N ARG A 97 -15.43 -12.16 -4.25
CA ARG A 97 -15.87 -11.75 -5.58
C ARG A 97 -14.85 -12.19 -6.63
N THR A 98 -15.28 -13.05 -7.55
CA THR A 98 -14.49 -13.51 -8.69
C THR A 98 -14.71 -12.63 -9.92
N GLU A 99 -15.89 -12.04 -10.05
CA GLU A 99 -16.28 -11.21 -11.18
C GLU A 99 -15.82 -9.76 -11.02
N TYR A 100 -15.36 -9.16 -12.12
CA TYR A 100 -15.07 -7.72 -12.16
C TYR A 100 -16.37 -6.93 -11.96
N PRO A 101 -16.34 -5.75 -11.31
CA PRO A 101 -17.52 -4.91 -11.19
C PRO A 101 -18.19 -4.70 -12.56
N PRO A 102 -19.53 -4.73 -12.64
CA PRO A 102 -20.24 -4.54 -13.90
C PRO A 102 -19.75 -3.28 -14.64
N PRO A 103 -19.73 -3.26 -15.99
CA PRO A 103 -19.27 -2.08 -16.75
C PRO A 103 -20.00 -0.79 -16.40
N ASN A 104 -21.25 -0.89 -15.94
CA ASN A 104 -22.09 0.23 -15.50
C ASN A 104 -22.01 0.52 -13.99
N TRP A 105 -21.11 -0.12 -13.24
CA TRP A 105 -20.93 0.11 -11.80
C TRP A 105 -20.56 1.56 -11.47
N THR A 106 -19.82 2.21 -12.37
CA THR A 106 -19.45 3.64 -12.30
C THR A 106 -20.41 4.59 -13.00
N CYS A 107 -21.52 4.09 -13.56
CA CYS A 107 -22.54 5.00 -14.10
C CYS A 107 -23.07 5.90 -12.99
N ASP A 108 -23.58 7.08 -13.35
CA ASP A 108 -24.12 8.04 -12.40
C ASP A 108 -25.37 7.47 -11.69
N LEU A 109 -25.15 6.69 -10.65
CA LEU A 109 -26.16 6.10 -9.75
C LEU A 109 -26.87 7.17 -8.90
N LEU A 110 -26.49 8.44 -9.06
CA LEU A 110 -27.19 9.53 -8.40
C LEU A 110 -28.56 9.69 -9.05
N PRO A 111 -29.66 9.58 -8.29
CA PRO A 111 -30.98 9.93 -8.79
C PRO A 111 -30.96 11.36 -9.35
N SER A 112 -31.83 11.64 -10.33
CA SER A 112 -31.81 12.88 -11.13
C SER A 112 -31.76 14.16 -10.28
N ASN A 113 -32.41 14.15 -9.12
CA ASN A 113 -32.42 15.25 -8.14
C ASN A 113 -31.06 15.50 -7.44
N LEU A 114 -30.09 14.59 -7.53
CA LEU A 114 -28.75 14.71 -6.94
C LEU A 114 -27.64 14.91 -7.99
N GLN A 115 -27.93 14.71 -9.27
CA GLN A 115 -26.98 14.97 -10.35
C GLN A 115 -26.57 16.45 -10.41
N ASN A 116 -27.52 17.36 -10.18
CA ASN A 116 -27.26 18.80 -10.11
C ASN A 116 -26.36 19.20 -8.94
N LYS A 117 -26.38 18.45 -7.83
CA LYS A 117 -25.49 18.72 -6.69
C LYS A 117 -24.05 18.33 -6.99
N LYS A 118 -23.85 17.31 -7.83
CA LYS A 118 -22.52 16.90 -8.30
C LYS A 118 -21.91 17.97 -9.22
N THR A 119 -22.70 18.54 -10.13
CA THR A 119 -22.24 19.58 -11.08
C THR A 119 -21.94 20.92 -10.41
N LEU A 120 -22.63 21.24 -9.32
CA LEU A 120 -22.42 22.44 -8.49
C LEU A 120 -21.44 22.22 -7.32
N SER A 121 -20.84 21.04 -7.20
CA SER A 121 -19.91 20.77 -6.10
C SER A 121 -18.58 21.50 -6.30
N TYR A 122 -17.97 21.91 -5.19
CA TYR A 122 -16.61 22.45 -5.15
C TYR A 122 -15.61 21.58 -5.93
N LEU A 123 -15.75 20.25 -5.88
CA LEU A 123 -14.89 19.31 -6.61
C LEU A 123 -15.08 19.41 -8.13
N ALA A 124 -16.30 19.67 -8.61
CA ALA A 124 -16.58 19.88 -10.03
C ALA A 124 -16.03 21.21 -10.53
N GLU A 125 -16.05 22.25 -9.69
CA GLU A 125 -15.41 23.53 -9.97
C GLU A 125 -13.89 23.41 -10.01
N MET A 126 -13.30 22.72 -9.03
CA MET A 126 -11.86 22.46 -8.97
C MET A 126 -11.36 21.64 -10.16
N LYS A 127 -12.14 20.68 -10.68
CA LYS A 127 -11.79 19.95 -11.91
C LYS A 127 -11.73 20.85 -13.15
N LYS A 128 -12.58 21.87 -13.22
CA LYS A 128 -12.59 22.84 -14.33
C LYS A 128 -11.40 23.78 -14.24
N THR A 129 -11.05 24.21 -13.03
CA THR A 129 -9.94 25.15 -12.80
C THR A 129 -8.57 24.46 -12.82
N SER A 130 -8.49 23.17 -12.50
CA SER A 130 -7.22 22.43 -12.43
C SER A 130 -6.59 22.10 -13.78
N GLY A 131 -7.26 22.37 -14.91
CA GLY A 131 -6.74 22.14 -16.25
C GLY A 131 -6.59 20.64 -16.59
N ASP A 132 -7.12 20.24 -17.73
CA ASP A 132 -6.88 18.91 -18.29
C ASP A 132 -5.40 18.75 -18.68
N GLU A 133 -4.59 18.20 -17.77
CA GLU A 133 -3.36 17.48 -18.15
C GLU A 133 -3.03 16.36 -17.15
N ILE A 134 -3.98 15.46 -16.93
CA ILE A 134 -3.63 14.09 -16.54
C ILE A 134 -3.61 13.28 -17.84
N THR A 135 -2.46 13.28 -18.52
CA THR A 135 -2.15 12.21 -19.47
C THR A 135 -2.28 10.90 -18.69
N LYS A 136 -3.38 10.18 -18.92
CA LYS A 136 -3.56 8.84 -18.34
C LYS A 136 -2.33 8.03 -18.75
N PRO A 137 -1.46 7.57 -17.83
CA PRO A 137 -0.42 6.65 -18.22
C PRO A 137 -1.12 5.43 -18.82
N LYS A 138 -0.82 5.12 -20.09
CA LYS A 138 -1.28 3.90 -20.74
C LYS A 138 -0.88 2.73 -19.83
N SER A 139 -1.88 2.05 -19.27
CA SER A 139 -1.70 0.87 -18.43
C SER A 139 -1.10 -0.25 -19.28
N THR A 140 0.23 -0.34 -19.29
CA THR A 140 0.98 -1.51 -19.79
C THR A 140 1.41 -2.37 -18.60
N TYR A 141 0.47 -2.74 -17.73
CA TYR A 141 0.79 -3.63 -16.61
C TYR A 141 0.61 -5.09 -17.06
N SER A 142 1.73 -5.73 -17.40
CA SER A 142 1.85 -7.19 -17.38
C SER A 142 1.97 -7.64 -15.93
N ILE A 143 0.96 -8.33 -15.42
CA ILE A 143 0.96 -8.93 -14.09
C ILE A 143 1.87 -10.17 -14.19
N CYS A 144 2.96 -10.18 -13.43
CA CYS A 144 3.83 -11.35 -13.32
C CYS A 144 3.17 -12.35 -12.36
N THR A 145 2.64 -13.45 -12.87
CA THR A 145 2.32 -14.64 -12.07
C THR A 145 3.52 -15.57 -12.08
N ILE A 146 3.97 -15.97 -10.90
CA ILE A 146 4.97 -17.03 -10.75
C ILE A 146 4.23 -18.35 -10.96
N SER A 147 4.49 -19.00 -12.09
CA SER A 147 4.25 -20.44 -12.28
C SER A 147 5.43 -21.22 -11.73
#